data_AF-A0A958QYA1-F1
#
_entry.id   AF-A0A958QYA1-F1
#
_cell.length_a   1.000
_cell.length_b   1.000
_cell.length_c   1.000
_cell.angle_alpha   90.00
_cell.angle_beta   90.00
_cell.angle_gamma   90.00
#
_symmetry.space_group_name_H-M   'P 1'
#
loop_
_entity.id
_entity.type
_entity.pdbx_description
1 polymer ?
#
loop_
_entity_poly.entity_id
_entity_poly.type
_entity_poly.pdbx_seq_one_letter_code
_entity_poly.pdbx_strand_id
1 'polypeptide(L)' 'PYRLKVRPPCFAIYQSFVEQVTGGQVADVIAILGSQNLIAGELDR' A
#
# COMPACT_ATOMS: atom_id res chain seq x y z
N PRO A 1 25.35 -4.68 12.93
CA PRO A 1 23.91 -5.01 12.78
C PRO A 1 23.70 -6.23 11.87
N TYR A 2 23.49 -7.41 12.47
CA TYR A 2 23.42 -8.70 11.76
C TYR A 2 22.15 -8.87 10.88
N ARG A 3 21.03 -8.21 11.20
CA ARG A 3 19.89 -7.98 10.31
C ARG A 3 19.01 -6.86 10.88
N LEU A 4 18.58 -5.91 10.05
CA LEU A 4 17.65 -4.85 10.42
C LEU A 4 16.41 -4.99 9.54
N LYS A 5 15.28 -5.38 10.13
CA LYS A 5 13.99 -5.44 9.45
C LYS A 5 13.16 -4.25 9.92
N VAL A 6 12.97 -3.28 9.03
CA VAL A 6 12.06 -2.15 9.28
C VAL A 6 10.69 -2.58 8.75
N ARG A 7 9.65 -2.41 9.56
CA ARG A 7 8.26 -2.63 9.12
C ARG A 7 7.69 -1.27 8.72
N PRO A 8 7.43 -1.01 7.43
CA PRO A 8 6.83 0.24 7.01
C PRO A 8 5.37 0.31 7.50
N PRO A 9 4.89 1.50 7.87
CA PRO A 9 3.49 1.69 8.25
C PRO A 9 2.53 1.38 7.11
N CYS A 10 2.90 1.71 5.86
CA CYS A 10 2.05 1.48 4.70
C CYS A 10 1.93 0.02 4.27
N PHE A 11 2.82 -0.87 4.74
CA PHE A 11 2.77 -2.30 4.40
C PHE A 11 1.48 -2.99 4.88
N ALA A 12 0.99 -2.64 6.07
CA ALA A 12 -0.26 -3.19 6.60
C ALA A 12 -1.49 -2.61 5.89
N ILE A 13 -1.44 -1.34 5.53
CA ILE A 13 -2.54 -0.63 4.85
C ILE A 13 -2.77 -1.22 3.46
N TYR A 14 -1.68 -1.49 2.73
CA TYR A 14 -1.72 -2.08 1.40
C TYR A 14 -2.36 -3.48 1.37
N GLN A 15 -2.36 -4.24 2.46
CA GLN A 15 -3.05 -5.54 2.50
C GLN A 15 -4.56 -5.41 2.30
N SER A 16 -5.17 -4.29 2.72
CA SER A 16 -6.60 -4.03 2.55
C SER A 16 -6.96 -3.46 1.16
N PHE A 17 -5.95 -3.16 0.33
CA PHE A 17 -6.13 -2.55 -0.98
C PHE A 17 -6.93 -3.44 -1.95
N VAL A 18 -6.68 -4.75 -1.91
CA VAL A 18 -7.35 -5.71 -2.80
C VAL A 18 -8.86 -5.74 -2.53
N GLU A 19 -9.26 -5.75 -1.26
CA GLU A 19 -10.67 -5.71 -0.86
C GLU A 19 -11.37 -4.40 -1.26
N GLN A 20 -10.64 -3.28 -1.24
CA GLN A 20 -11.16 -1.96 -1.62
C GLN A 20 -11.33 -1.81 -3.15
N VAL A 21 -10.48 -2.46 -3.94
CA VAL A 21 -10.52 -2.40 -5.41
C VAL A 21 -11.49 -3.42 -5.99
N THR A 22 -11.73 -4.55 -5.32
CA THR A 22 -12.70 -5.56 -5.79
C THR A 22 -14.12 -5.01 -5.85
N GLY A 23 -14.67 -4.91 -7.07
CA GLY A 23 -16.02 -4.40 -7.33
C GLY A 23 -16.06 -2.94 -7.83
N GLY A 24 -14.92 -2.25 -7.86
CA GLY A 24 -14.78 -0.90 -8.42
C GLY A 24 -14.35 -0.87 -9.89
N GLN A 25 -14.20 0.34 -10.43
CA GLN A 25 -13.67 0.56 -11.77
C GLN A 25 -12.14 0.74 -11.74
N VAL A 26 -11.49 0.55 -12.90
CA VAL A 26 -10.03 0.76 -13.03
C VAL A 26 -9.63 2.21 -12.66
N ALA A 27 -10.52 3.17 -12.86
CA ALA A 27 -10.32 4.56 -12.46
C ALA A 27 -10.22 4.73 -10.92
N ASP A 28 -10.94 3.91 -10.14
CA ASP A 28 -10.99 4.01 -8.69
C ASP A 28 -9.69 3.55 -8.03
N VAL A 29 -8.90 2.72 -8.73
CA VAL A 29 -7.59 2.23 -8.28
C VAL A 29 -6.66 3.39 -7.93
N ILE A 30 -6.62 4.44 -8.78
CA ILE A 30 -5.75 5.60 -8.57
C ILE A 30 -6.23 6.43 -7.38
N ALA A 31 -7.56 6.59 -7.21
CA ALA A 31 -8.15 7.31 -6.09
C ALA A 31 -7.89 6.60 -4.76
N ILE A 32 -7.98 5.27 -4.73
CA ILE A 32 -7.72 4.44 -3.54
C ILE A 32 -6.22 4.45 -3.21
N LEU A 33 -5.33 4.37 -4.20
CA LEU A 33 -3.87 4.47 -3.95
C LEU A 33 -3.49 5.85 -3.41
N GLY A 34 -4.09 6.91 -3.94
CA GLY A 34 -3.88 8.28 -3.46
C GLY A 34 -4.41 8.51 -2.05
N SER A 35 -5.54 7.91 -1.68
CA SER A 35 -6.11 8.05 -0.33
C SER A 35 -5.30 7.33 0.74
N GLN A 36 -4.59 6.26 0.39
CA GLN A 36 -3.72 5.50 1.28
C GLN A 36 -2.35 6.17 1.51
N ASN A 37 -2.06 7.32 0.88
CA ASN A 37 -0.78 8.03 0.95
C ASN A 37 0.43 7.09 0.71
N LEU A 38 0.29 6.13 -0.20
CA LEU A 38 1.31 5.13 -0.44
C LEU A 38 2.54 5.78 -1.11
N ILE A 39 3.70 5.71 -0.44
CA ILE A 39 4.98 6.13 -1.01
C ILE A 39 5.71 4.89 -1.52
N ALA A 40 6.06 4.86 -2.82
CA ALA A 40 6.71 3.70 -3.44
C ALA A 40 8.00 3.25 -2.73
N GLY A 41 8.74 4.19 -2.13
CA GLY A 41 9.96 3.90 -1.37
C GLY A 41 9.76 3.20 -0.01
N GLU A 42 8.52 3.10 0.49
CA GLU A 42 8.22 2.32 1.69
C GLU A 42 8.00 0.83 1.41
N LEU A 43 7.56 0.44 0.21
CA LEU A 43 7.26 -0.96 -0.11
C LEU A 43 8.49 -1.77 -0.56
N ASP A 44 9.57 -1.09 -0.92
CA ASP A 44 10.79 -1.65 -1.51
C ASP A 44 11.87 -2.06 -0.46
N ARG A 45 11.59 -1.90 0.84
CA ARG A 45 12.55 -2.10 1.96
C ARG A 45 12.09 -3.14 2.97
#